data_AF-A0A5C7UP55-F1
#
_entry.id   AF-A0A5C7UP55-F1
#
_cell.length_a   1.000
_cell.length_b   1.000
_cell.length_c   1.000
_cell.angle_alpha   90.00
_cell.angle_beta   90.00
_cell.angle_gamma   90.00
#
_symmetry.space_group_name_H-M   'P 1'
#
loop_
_entity.id
_entity.type
_entity.pdbx_description
1 polymer ?
#
loop_
_entity_poly.entity_id
_entity_poly.type
_entity_poly.pdbx_seq_one_letter_code
_entity_poly.pdbx_strand_id
1 'polypeptide(L)'
;MNKLTYYLMFSGCLMMFSSCQKNNSTSIKKENVEVSQRVLSAISKLGFSTDEVIARDGGYLVEGDIFLTEDNLKEQSHDANLRIAGVEQYRTTNVLKVPRTITVSLDNLPAAYSWATDIALNRFNELKLNLKFQRVDKDGEIKVVGFNEGPSLGYIVLGSSGFPTSAGDPYNEVKMNMNEKAYGTNPNVFYVASVIAHEIGHCIGFRHTDYMNRAYSCNGRKTNEGASDIGAVHINGTPSGPDSDSWMLACANGKNRAFNENDIKALNFLYGSKYKVLNSLVW
;
A
#
# COMPACT_ATOMS: atom_id res chain seq x y z
N MET A 1 75.79 -15.10 58.00
CA MET A 1 76.31 -16.43 57.61
C MET A 1 75.59 -16.88 56.37
N ASN A 2 76.35 -17.06 55.28
CA ASN A 2 76.07 -17.84 54.05
C ASN A 2 74.83 -17.47 53.22
N LYS A 3 74.80 -17.51 51.90
CA LYS A 3 75.76 -17.65 50.78
C LYS A 3 74.90 -17.33 49.53
N LEU A 4 75.48 -16.64 48.56
CA LEU A 4 75.49 -16.94 47.12
C LEU A 4 74.20 -17.47 46.43
N THR A 5 73.80 -16.88 45.29
CA THR A 5 73.83 -17.51 43.92
C THR A 5 73.04 -16.68 42.89
N TYR A 6 73.67 -16.47 41.73
CA TYR A 6 73.15 -15.83 40.50
C TYR A 6 72.49 -16.86 39.54
N TYR A 7 71.72 -16.34 38.58
CA TYR A 7 71.54 -16.77 37.16
C TYR A 7 70.15 -17.22 36.66
N LEU A 8 69.66 -16.43 35.68
CA LEU A 8 69.15 -16.73 34.32
C LEU A 8 67.95 -17.67 34.03
N MET A 9 67.09 -17.12 33.14
CA MET A 9 66.27 -17.72 32.06
C MET A 9 64.96 -18.48 32.38
N PHE A 10 63.82 -17.89 32.00
CA PHE A 10 62.80 -18.46 31.08
C PHE A 10 61.83 -17.34 30.67
N SER A 11 61.83 -16.87 29.42
CA SER A 11 60.88 -17.24 28.35
C SER A 11 59.40 -16.97 28.67
N GLY A 12 58.74 -16.13 27.86
CA GLY A 12 57.28 -16.10 27.78
C GLY A 12 56.67 -14.73 27.46
N CYS A 13 56.61 -14.39 26.17
CA CYS A 13 55.77 -13.33 25.63
C CYS A 13 54.30 -13.58 26.03
N LEU A 14 53.68 -12.67 26.80
CA LEU A 14 52.25 -12.73 27.09
C LEU A 14 51.55 -11.54 26.42
N MET A 15 51.19 -11.74 25.15
CA MET A 15 50.23 -10.90 24.45
C MET A 15 48.85 -11.11 25.09
N MET A 16 48.28 -10.05 25.67
CA MET A 16 46.88 -10.07 26.06
C MET A 16 46.00 -9.87 24.83
N PHE A 17 45.39 -10.95 24.35
CA PHE A 17 44.25 -10.89 23.43
C PHE A 17 42.96 -10.71 24.24
N SER A 18 42.34 -9.54 24.17
CA SER A 18 40.96 -9.34 24.63
C SER A 18 39.98 -10.01 23.66
N SER A 19 39.44 -11.16 24.07
CA SER A 19 38.32 -11.82 23.41
C SER A 19 37.01 -11.23 23.96
N CYS A 20 36.38 -10.33 23.22
CA CYS A 20 34.98 -9.98 23.45
C CYS A 20 34.10 -11.08 22.85
N GLN A 21 33.44 -11.84 23.72
CA GLN A 21 32.38 -12.77 23.34
C GLN A 21 31.25 -12.01 22.63
N LYS A 22 31.01 -12.40 21.38
CA LYS A 22 29.87 -11.96 20.58
C LYS A 22 28.62 -12.69 21.06
N ASN A 23 27.89 -12.08 21.99
CA ASN A 23 26.51 -12.46 22.28
C ASN A 23 25.65 -12.04 21.07
N ASN A 24 25.28 -13.02 20.25
CA ASN A 24 24.31 -12.84 19.17
C ASN A 24 22.91 -12.62 19.76
N SER A 25 22.63 -11.38 20.13
CA SER A 25 21.25 -10.87 20.11
C SER A 25 20.98 -10.45 18.68
N THR A 26 20.09 -11.17 18.00
CA THR A 26 19.64 -10.89 16.64
C THR A 26 18.79 -9.62 16.62
N SER A 27 19.43 -8.46 16.81
CA SER A 27 18.85 -7.19 16.40
C SER A 27 19.01 -7.12 14.88
N ILE A 28 17.90 -7.32 14.16
CA ILE A 28 17.82 -7.01 12.73
C ILE A 28 18.21 -5.54 12.57
N LYS A 29 19.43 -5.30 12.08
CA LYS A 29 19.81 -3.98 11.59
C LYS A 29 18.95 -3.71 10.36
N LYS A 30 18.05 -2.73 10.44
CA LYS A 30 17.43 -2.12 9.26
C LYS A 30 18.56 -1.50 8.43
N GLU A 31 19.05 -2.22 7.43
CA GLU A 31 19.77 -1.58 6.32
C GLU A 31 18.73 -0.81 5.51
N ASN A 32 18.84 0.52 5.49
CA ASN A 32 18.32 1.30 4.38
C ASN A 32 19.13 0.88 3.16
N VAL A 33 18.64 -0.11 2.42
CA VAL A 33 19.15 -0.40 1.08
C VAL A 33 18.87 0.87 0.27
N GLU A 34 19.93 1.58 -0.10
CA GLU A 34 19.82 2.76 -0.95
C GLU A 34 19.20 2.35 -2.28
N VAL A 35 17.99 2.85 -2.57
CA VAL A 35 17.27 2.53 -3.80
C VAL A 35 18.01 3.14 -4.97
N SER A 36 18.41 2.31 -5.94
CA SER A 36 19.24 2.75 -7.06
C SER A 36 18.54 3.83 -7.91
N GLN A 37 19.32 4.75 -8.50
CA GLN A 37 18.79 5.78 -9.39
C GLN A 37 18.00 5.21 -10.59
N ARG A 38 18.37 4.01 -11.04
CA ARG A 38 17.65 3.29 -12.10
C ARG A 38 16.22 2.94 -11.66
N VAL A 39 16.06 2.47 -10.44
CA VAL A 39 14.75 2.13 -9.86
C VAL A 39 13.92 3.41 -9.66
N LEU A 40 14.50 4.46 -9.08
CA LEU A 40 13.80 5.74 -8.91
C LEU A 40 13.33 6.32 -10.25
N SER A 41 14.14 6.19 -11.30
CA SER A 41 13.76 6.60 -12.66
C SER A 41 12.62 5.76 -13.25
N ALA A 42 12.56 4.46 -12.94
CA ALA A 42 11.46 3.59 -13.38
C ALA A 42 10.17 3.94 -12.63
N ILE A 43 10.23 4.14 -11.31
CA ILE A 43 9.11 4.58 -10.47
C ILE A 43 8.54 5.91 -10.99
N SER A 44 9.41 6.90 -11.23
CA SER A 44 8.99 8.19 -11.76
C SER A 44 8.34 8.09 -13.15
N LYS A 45 8.83 7.19 -14.02
CA LYS A 45 8.22 6.94 -15.34
C LYS A 45 6.84 6.31 -15.26
N LEU A 46 6.52 5.60 -14.19
CA LEU A 46 5.18 5.06 -13.96
C LEU A 46 4.22 6.09 -13.32
N GLY A 47 4.71 7.32 -13.09
CA GLY A 47 3.95 8.40 -12.46
C GLY A 47 3.74 8.20 -10.97
N PHE A 48 4.75 7.68 -10.28
CA PHE A 48 4.78 7.64 -8.81
C PHE A 48 5.88 8.56 -8.28
N SER A 49 5.71 8.98 -7.03
CA SER A 49 6.72 9.71 -6.28
C SER A 49 7.97 8.87 -6.05
N THR A 50 9.12 9.51 -6.13
CA THR A 50 10.41 8.95 -5.69
C THR A 50 10.76 9.33 -4.26
N ASP A 51 9.88 10.07 -3.58
CA ASP A 51 10.07 10.46 -2.18
C ASP A 51 9.80 9.25 -1.27
N GLU A 52 10.67 9.05 -0.27
CA GLU A 52 10.50 8.05 0.79
C GLU A 52 10.25 6.62 0.29
N VAL A 53 10.80 6.25 -0.88
CA VAL A 53 10.71 4.88 -1.43
C VAL A 53 11.40 3.90 -0.50
N ILE A 54 10.70 2.83 -0.14
CA ILE A 54 11.24 1.78 0.74
C ILE A 54 11.34 0.47 -0.04
N ALA A 55 12.55 -0.07 -0.15
CA ALA A 55 12.76 -1.42 -0.67
C ALA A 55 12.11 -2.46 0.26
N ARG A 56 11.40 -3.41 -0.36
CA ARG A 56 10.71 -4.52 0.30
C ARG A 56 11.03 -5.82 -0.45
N ASP A 57 10.75 -6.95 0.18
CA ASP A 57 10.87 -8.22 -0.53
C ASP A 57 9.94 -8.24 -1.76
N GLY A 58 10.49 -8.53 -2.93
CA GLY A 58 9.78 -8.56 -4.21
C GLY A 58 9.48 -7.21 -4.88
N GLY A 59 9.87 -6.06 -4.30
CA GLY A 59 9.56 -4.76 -4.90
C GLY A 59 9.81 -3.54 -4.01
N TYR A 60 9.01 -2.49 -4.21
CA TYR A 60 9.20 -1.20 -3.57
C TYR A 60 7.86 -0.65 -3.07
N LEU A 61 7.84 -0.21 -1.81
CA LEU A 61 6.74 0.57 -1.26
C LEU A 61 6.98 2.04 -1.61
N VAL A 62 6.02 2.64 -2.29
CA VAL A 62 5.99 4.05 -2.67
C VAL A 62 4.73 4.69 -2.08
N GLU A 63 4.77 6.00 -1.85
CA GLU A 63 3.59 6.78 -1.43
C GLU A 63 2.93 6.33 -0.11
N GLY A 64 3.55 5.40 0.61
CA GLY A 64 3.16 5.00 1.97
C GLY A 64 2.29 3.74 2.03
N ASP A 65 1.67 3.32 0.93
CA ASP A 65 0.75 2.17 0.83
C ASP A 65 0.78 1.47 -0.55
N ILE A 66 1.43 2.03 -1.57
CA ILE A 66 1.47 1.42 -2.89
C ILE A 66 2.72 0.54 -3.04
N PHE A 67 2.50 -0.74 -3.30
CA PHE A 67 3.55 -1.72 -3.59
C PHE A 67 3.72 -1.91 -5.10
N LEU A 68 4.90 -1.54 -5.60
CA LEU A 68 5.32 -1.78 -6.98
C LEU A 68 6.20 -3.02 -7.04
N THR A 69 5.75 -4.04 -7.77
CA THR A 69 6.56 -5.22 -8.07
C THR A 69 7.66 -4.87 -9.07
N GLU A 70 8.70 -5.69 -9.13
CA GLU A 70 9.72 -5.59 -10.19
C GLU A 70 9.14 -5.71 -11.60
N ASP A 71 8.02 -6.42 -11.77
CA ASP A 71 7.34 -6.51 -13.07
C ASP A 71 6.61 -5.21 -13.42
N ASN A 72 6.02 -4.52 -12.44
CA ASN A 72 5.44 -3.19 -12.67
C ASN A 72 6.50 -2.20 -13.17
N LEU A 73 7.73 -2.27 -12.64
CA LEU A 73 8.84 -1.40 -13.08
C LEU A 73 9.30 -1.65 -14.53
N LYS A 74 8.90 -2.76 -15.14
CA LYS A 74 9.17 -3.08 -16.56
C LYS A 74 8.05 -2.60 -17.48
N GLU A 75 6.87 -2.28 -16.94
CA GLU A 75 5.76 -1.77 -17.72
C GLU A 75 6.10 -0.37 -18.27
N GLN A 76 5.64 -0.11 -19.50
CA GLN A 76 5.67 1.24 -20.06
C GLN A 76 4.30 1.88 -19.85
N SER A 77 4.29 3.06 -19.25
CA SER A 77 3.09 3.88 -19.19
C SER A 77 2.80 4.42 -20.59
N HIS A 78 1.84 3.83 -21.30
CA HIS A 78 1.52 4.23 -22.67
C HIS A 78 0.56 5.44 -22.75
N ASP A 79 -0.04 5.84 -21.63
CA ASP A 79 -1.06 6.89 -21.60
C ASP A 79 -0.50 8.18 -20.97
N ALA A 80 -0.18 9.15 -21.83
CA ALA A 80 -0.10 10.55 -21.45
C ALA A 80 -1.51 11.14 -21.58
N ASN A 81 -2.32 11.11 -20.51
CA ASN A 81 -3.65 11.71 -20.58
C ASN A 81 -3.56 13.22 -20.39
N LEU A 82 -4.19 13.95 -21.30
CA LEU A 82 -4.20 15.40 -21.33
C LEU A 82 -4.97 15.95 -20.12
N ARG A 83 -4.29 16.76 -19.32
CA ARG A 83 -4.82 17.45 -18.13
C ARG A 83 -5.99 18.37 -18.49
N ILE A 84 -7.20 18.01 -18.08
CA ILE A 84 -8.30 18.98 -17.88
C ILE A 84 -8.41 19.22 -16.37
N ALA A 85 -8.36 20.49 -16.00
CA ALA A 85 -7.98 20.96 -14.67
C ALA A 85 -8.87 20.47 -13.52
N GLY A 86 -8.20 20.17 -12.40
CA GLY A 86 -8.79 20.05 -11.06
C GLY A 86 -9.44 18.71 -10.79
N VAL A 87 -8.70 17.79 -10.18
CA VAL A 87 -9.16 16.73 -9.22
C VAL A 87 -10.40 15.88 -9.59
N GLU A 88 -10.23 14.58 -9.85
CA GLU A 88 -11.32 13.58 -9.94
C GLU A 88 -10.81 12.16 -9.61
N GLN A 89 -11.67 11.15 -9.48
CA GLN A 89 -11.23 9.78 -9.13
C GLN A 89 -10.29 9.20 -10.19
N TYR A 90 -9.16 8.63 -9.77
CA TYR A 90 -8.12 8.16 -10.67
C TYR A 90 -8.01 6.65 -10.67
N ARG A 91 -7.64 6.11 -11.82
CA ARG A 91 -7.31 4.69 -11.96
C ARG A 91 -5.96 4.46 -12.62
N THR A 92 -5.43 3.27 -12.47
CA THR A 92 -4.32 2.78 -13.29
C THR A 92 -4.74 2.55 -14.75
N THR A 93 -3.73 2.42 -15.62
CA THR A 93 -3.92 2.00 -17.01
C THR A 93 -4.60 0.64 -17.09
N ASN A 94 -4.16 -0.31 -16.27
CA ASN A 94 -4.74 -1.63 -16.15
C ASN A 94 -5.99 -1.59 -15.26
N VAL A 95 -7.07 -2.24 -15.71
CA VAL A 95 -8.30 -2.45 -14.95
C VAL A 95 -8.75 -3.89 -15.10
N LEU A 96 -9.57 -4.37 -14.17
CA LEU A 96 -10.07 -5.73 -14.21
C LEU A 96 -11.02 -5.98 -15.37
N LYS A 97 -10.96 -7.20 -15.91
CA LYS A 97 -11.98 -7.73 -16.80
C LYS A 97 -13.23 -8.12 -15.99
N VAL A 98 -14.39 -7.63 -16.40
CA VAL A 98 -15.71 -7.92 -15.80
C VAL A 98 -16.67 -8.55 -16.82
N PRO A 99 -17.66 -9.36 -16.41
CA PRO A 99 -18.04 -9.70 -15.03
C PRO A 99 -17.06 -10.66 -14.34
N ARG A 100 -16.83 -10.45 -13.04
CA ARG A 100 -15.89 -11.26 -12.24
C ARG A 100 -16.33 -11.37 -10.78
N THR A 101 -16.02 -12.52 -10.17
CA THR A 101 -16.06 -12.69 -8.71
C THR A 101 -14.62 -12.87 -8.24
N ILE A 102 -14.12 -11.95 -7.42
CA ILE A 102 -12.82 -12.05 -6.77
C ILE A 102 -13.01 -12.79 -5.45
N THR A 103 -12.25 -13.85 -5.24
CA THR A 103 -12.20 -14.53 -3.95
C THR A 103 -11.21 -13.84 -3.02
N VAL A 104 -11.56 -13.68 -1.75
CA VAL A 104 -10.72 -13.02 -0.75
C VAL A 104 -10.51 -13.96 0.42
N SER A 105 -9.26 -14.17 0.82
CA SER A 105 -8.87 -14.99 1.97
C SER A 105 -8.06 -14.19 2.97
N LEU A 106 -7.97 -14.67 4.22
CA LEU A 106 -7.17 -14.06 5.28
C LEU A 106 -6.11 -15.03 5.78
N ASP A 107 -4.96 -14.49 6.17
CA ASP A 107 -3.86 -15.28 6.74
C ASP A 107 -3.45 -14.74 8.12
N ASN A 108 -3.74 -15.54 9.15
CA ASN A 108 -3.30 -15.33 10.54
C ASN A 108 -3.50 -13.90 11.10
N LEU A 109 -4.68 -13.31 10.87
CA LEU A 109 -5.03 -11.98 11.33
C LEU A 109 -5.98 -12.01 12.56
N PRO A 110 -5.88 -11.04 13.49
CA PRO A 110 -6.80 -10.94 14.63
C PRO A 110 -8.27 -10.76 14.20
N ALA A 111 -9.21 -11.14 15.08
CA ALA A 111 -10.64 -11.13 14.79
C ALA A 111 -11.16 -9.78 14.27
N ALA A 112 -10.65 -8.67 14.81
CA ALA A 112 -11.01 -7.32 14.36
C ALA A 112 -10.75 -7.08 12.87
N TYR A 113 -9.65 -7.62 12.32
CA TYR A 113 -9.33 -7.51 10.89
C TYR A 113 -10.24 -8.40 10.06
N SER A 114 -10.61 -9.59 10.55
CA SER A 114 -11.57 -10.44 9.84
C SER A 114 -12.94 -9.79 9.70
N TRP A 115 -13.48 -9.23 10.79
CA TRP A 115 -14.75 -8.49 10.74
C TRP A 115 -14.64 -7.25 9.85
N ALA A 116 -13.51 -6.55 9.91
CA ALA A 116 -13.24 -5.40 9.06
C ALA A 116 -13.21 -5.77 7.57
N THR A 117 -12.60 -6.91 7.21
CA THR A 117 -12.65 -7.40 5.83
C THR A 117 -14.08 -7.67 5.40
N ASP A 118 -14.89 -8.35 6.21
CA ASP A 118 -16.28 -8.65 5.84
C ASP A 118 -17.10 -7.36 5.62
N ILE A 119 -16.89 -6.33 6.45
CA ILE A 119 -17.49 -5.00 6.25
C ILE A 119 -17.02 -4.38 4.94
N ALA A 120 -15.71 -4.41 4.65
CA ALA A 120 -15.16 -3.86 3.42
C ALA A 120 -15.78 -4.55 2.19
N LEU A 121 -15.78 -5.89 2.13
CA LEU A 121 -16.36 -6.64 1.01
C LEU A 121 -17.85 -6.37 0.83
N ASN A 122 -18.59 -6.22 1.93
CA ASN A 122 -20.02 -5.89 1.88
C ASN A 122 -20.28 -4.52 1.24
N ARG A 123 -19.45 -3.50 1.52
CA ARG A 123 -19.59 -2.17 0.88
C ARG A 123 -19.53 -2.27 -0.64
N PHE A 124 -18.57 -3.02 -1.18
CA PHE A 124 -18.48 -3.26 -2.64
C PHE A 124 -19.69 -4.02 -3.16
N ASN A 125 -20.07 -5.10 -2.49
CA ASN A 125 -21.16 -5.98 -2.93
C ASN A 125 -22.54 -5.30 -2.90
N GLU A 126 -22.75 -4.35 -1.98
CA GLU A 126 -23.98 -3.55 -1.88
C GLU A 126 -24.24 -2.70 -3.13
N LEU A 127 -23.19 -2.29 -3.85
CA LEU A 127 -23.31 -1.55 -5.12
C LEU A 127 -23.78 -2.43 -6.29
N LYS A 128 -23.77 -3.76 -6.13
CA LYS A 128 -24.23 -4.74 -7.12
C LYS A 128 -23.53 -4.56 -8.49
N LEU A 129 -22.22 -4.34 -8.47
CA LEU A 129 -21.40 -4.19 -9.67
C LEU A 129 -21.30 -5.51 -10.46
N ASN A 130 -20.80 -5.45 -11.70
CA ASN A 130 -20.38 -6.68 -12.41
C ASN A 130 -19.12 -7.31 -11.80
N LEU A 131 -18.47 -6.59 -10.89
CA LEU A 131 -17.47 -7.11 -9.97
C LEU A 131 -18.12 -7.51 -8.64
N LYS A 132 -17.78 -8.68 -8.13
CA LYS A 132 -18.22 -9.16 -6.81
C LYS A 132 -17.04 -9.64 -6.00
N PHE A 133 -17.17 -9.54 -4.67
CA PHE A 133 -16.21 -10.11 -3.75
C PHE A 133 -16.83 -11.28 -2.98
N GLN A 134 -16.09 -12.36 -2.84
CA GLN A 134 -16.50 -13.53 -2.08
C GLN A 134 -15.43 -13.90 -1.07
N ARG A 135 -15.79 -13.91 0.20
CA ARG A 135 -14.92 -14.43 1.26
C ARG A 135 -14.76 -15.94 1.10
N VAL A 136 -13.52 -16.43 1.18
CA VAL A 136 -13.17 -17.85 1.20
C VAL A 136 -12.15 -18.12 2.30
N ASP A 137 -12.05 -19.37 2.75
CA ASP A 137 -11.19 -19.74 3.88
C ASP A 137 -9.70 -19.66 3.53
N LYS A 138 -9.33 -20.04 2.31
CA LYS A 138 -7.96 -20.09 1.82
C LYS A 138 -7.91 -19.90 0.31
N ASP A 139 -6.69 -19.69 -0.21
CA ASP A 139 -6.41 -19.63 -1.65
C ASP A 139 -7.29 -18.59 -2.39
N GLY A 140 -7.60 -17.48 -1.70
CA GLY A 140 -8.29 -16.35 -2.31
C GLY A 140 -7.40 -15.67 -3.35
N GLU A 141 -8.00 -15.20 -4.44
CA GLU A 141 -7.33 -14.41 -5.46
C GLU A 141 -6.69 -13.15 -4.87
N ILE A 142 -7.33 -12.53 -3.88
CA ILE A 142 -6.71 -11.56 -2.97
C ILE A 142 -6.52 -12.20 -1.59
N LYS A 143 -5.31 -12.11 -1.06
CA LYS A 143 -5.00 -12.51 0.32
C LYS A 143 -4.78 -11.29 1.20
N VAL A 144 -5.53 -11.17 2.28
CA VAL A 144 -5.30 -10.15 3.31
C VAL A 144 -4.37 -10.74 4.36
N VAL A 145 -3.18 -10.15 4.51
CA VAL A 145 -2.10 -10.65 5.38
C VAL A 145 -1.64 -9.59 6.38
N GLY A 146 -1.11 -10.03 7.52
CA GLY A 146 -0.58 -9.13 8.54
C GLY A 146 0.92 -8.86 8.39
N PHE A 147 1.35 -7.63 8.65
CA PHE A 147 2.74 -7.30 8.97
C PHE A 147 2.81 -6.50 10.27
N ASN A 148 3.99 -6.30 10.85
CA ASN A 148 4.12 -5.56 12.11
C ASN A 148 5.31 -4.59 12.06
N GLU A 149 5.04 -3.34 11.69
CA GLU A 149 6.06 -2.29 11.60
C GLU A 149 5.64 -1.05 12.37
N GLY A 150 6.52 -0.54 13.22
CA GLY A 150 6.33 0.75 13.88
C GLY A 150 6.57 1.93 12.94
N PRO A 151 6.34 3.17 13.41
CA PRO A 151 6.58 4.38 12.63
C PRO A 151 8.03 4.47 12.11
N SER A 152 8.18 4.99 10.89
CA SER A 152 9.46 5.19 10.20
C SER A 152 9.34 6.42 9.31
N LEU A 153 10.44 7.17 9.12
CA LEU A 153 10.45 8.39 8.29
C LEU A 153 9.34 9.39 8.67
N GLY A 154 8.96 9.44 9.94
CA GLY A 154 7.91 10.31 10.46
C GLY A 154 6.47 9.85 10.14
N TYR A 155 6.22 8.78 9.38
CA TYR A 155 4.89 8.22 9.16
C TYR A 155 4.78 6.77 9.66
N ILE A 156 3.58 6.19 9.56
CA ILE A 156 3.36 4.77 9.76
C ILE A 156 2.51 4.23 8.61
N VAL A 157 2.95 3.14 8.01
CA VAL A 157 2.20 2.40 6.98
C VAL A 157 1.00 1.75 7.67
N LEU A 158 -0.21 2.02 7.21
CA LEU A 158 -1.44 1.46 7.81
C LEU A 158 -1.84 0.16 7.12
N GLY A 159 -1.81 0.18 5.79
CA GLY A 159 -1.95 -0.95 4.89
C GLY A 159 -1.03 -0.73 3.70
N SER A 160 -0.90 -1.76 2.86
CA SER A 160 -0.34 -1.59 1.53
C SER A 160 -0.84 -2.65 0.57
N SER A 161 -0.93 -2.30 -0.70
CA SER A 161 -1.34 -3.19 -1.78
C SER A 161 -0.77 -2.69 -3.11
N GLY A 162 -0.98 -3.41 -4.19
CA GLY A 162 -0.50 -3.08 -5.53
C GLY A 162 -1.64 -2.93 -6.51
N PHE A 163 -1.30 -2.81 -7.79
CA PHE A 163 -2.24 -2.56 -8.87
C PHE A 163 -2.51 -3.78 -9.75
N PRO A 164 -3.62 -3.79 -10.53
CA PRO A 164 -3.92 -4.84 -11.47
C PRO A 164 -2.79 -5.11 -12.47
N THR A 165 -2.67 -6.37 -12.85
CA THR A 165 -1.78 -6.79 -13.92
C THR A 165 -2.30 -6.32 -15.28
N SER A 166 -1.41 -6.24 -16.28
CA SER A 166 -1.78 -5.98 -17.68
C SER A 166 -2.70 -7.06 -18.27
N ALA A 167 -2.77 -8.25 -17.65
CA ALA A 167 -3.72 -9.29 -18.02
C ALA A 167 -5.16 -8.99 -17.54
N GLY A 168 -5.36 -7.98 -16.68
CA GLY A 168 -6.65 -7.61 -16.11
C GLY A 168 -7.03 -8.42 -14.88
N ASP A 169 -6.04 -8.93 -14.15
CA ASP A 169 -6.19 -9.62 -12.86
C ASP A 169 -5.87 -8.65 -11.72
N PRO A 170 -6.55 -8.75 -10.56
CA PRO A 170 -6.26 -7.89 -9.42
C PRO A 170 -4.85 -8.12 -8.89
N TYR A 171 -4.31 -7.13 -8.18
CA TYR A 171 -3.18 -7.41 -7.29
C TYR A 171 -3.64 -8.35 -6.18
N ASN A 172 -2.83 -9.37 -5.90
CA ASN A 172 -3.24 -10.54 -5.14
C ASN A 172 -3.01 -10.45 -3.63
N GLU A 173 -2.54 -9.32 -3.10
CA GLU A 173 -2.24 -9.19 -1.67
C GLU A 173 -2.64 -7.82 -1.10
N VAL A 174 -3.25 -7.84 0.08
CA VAL A 174 -3.50 -6.65 0.91
C VAL A 174 -2.76 -6.87 2.22
N LYS A 175 -1.74 -6.06 2.49
CA LYS A 175 -0.97 -6.13 3.75
C LYS A 175 -1.56 -5.16 4.75
N MET A 176 -1.82 -5.61 5.97
CA MET A 176 -2.37 -4.79 7.05
C MET A 176 -1.40 -4.72 8.23
N ASN A 177 -1.14 -3.51 8.72
CA ASN A 177 -0.20 -3.32 9.82
C ASN A 177 -0.84 -3.68 11.17
N MET A 178 -0.32 -4.70 11.85
CA MET A 178 -0.77 -5.14 13.16
C MET A 178 -0.08 -4.40 14.32
N ASN A 179 0.80 -3.44 14.02
CA ASN A 179 1.48 -2.67 15.06
C ASN A 179 0.48 -1.82 15.86
N GLU A 180 0.64 -1.80 17.19
CA GLU A 180 -0.22 -1.00 18.08
C GLU A 180 -0.18 0.51 17.78
N LYS A 181 0.88 1.02 17.15
CA LYS A 181 0.96 2.43 16.75
C LYS A 181 0.14 2.73 15.50
N ALA A 182 -0.30 1.72 14.73
CA ALA A 182 -1.14 1.91 13.56
C ALA A 182 -2.62 2.00 13.93
N TYR A 183 -3.10 1.07 14.78
CA TYR A 183 -4.53 0.95 15.09
C TYR A 183 -4.86 0.88 16.59
N GLY A 184 -3.87 0.98 17.47
CA GLY A 184 -4.04 0.74 18.91
C GLY A 184 -4.04 -0.75 19.27
N THR A 185 -4.06 -1.04 20.57
CA THR A 185 -4.17 -2.40 21.11
C THR A 185 -5.56 -3.01 20.95
N ASN A 186 -6.58 -2.17 20.74
CA ASN A 186 -7.95 -2.56 20.41
C ASN A 186 -8.41 -1.81 19.15
N PRO A 187 -8.10 -2.33 17.95
CA PRO A 187 -8.40 -1.67 16.68
C PRO A 187 -9.89 -1.37 16.50
N ASN A 188 -10.21 -0.13 16.10
CA ASN A 188 -11.56 0.20 15.67
C ASN A 188 -11.88 -0.52 14.35
N VAL A 189 -12.80 -1.48 14.40
CA VAL A 189 -13.16 -2.35 13.27
C VAL A 189 -13.59 -1.55 12.03
N PHE A 190 -14.32 -0.44 12.20
CA PHE A 190 -14.78 0.38 11.06
C PHE A 190 -13.65 1.20 10.43
N TYR A 191 -12.67 1.60 11.23
CA TYR A 191 -11.49 2.27 10.71
C TYR A 191 -10.63 1.28 9.91
N VAL A 192 -10.35 0.10 10.48
CA VAL A 192 -9.64 -0.98 9.77
C VAL A 192 -10.38 -1.38 8.50
N ALA A 193 -11.72 -1.46 8.53
CA ALA A 193 -12.52 -1.75 7.35
C ALA A 193 -12.37 -0.70 6.24
N SER A 194 -12.17 0.56 6.63
CA SER A 194 -11.95 1.65 5.68
C SER A 194 -10.59 1.55 5.02
N VAL A 195 -9.54 1.18 5.77
CA VAL A 195 -8.21 0.92 5.20
C VAL A 195 -8.24 -0.33 4.32
N ILE A 196 -8.84 -1.44 4.75
CA ILE A 196 -8.95 -2.64 3.89
C ILE A 196 -9.72 -2.33 2.59
N ALA A 197 -10.80 -1.55 2.66
CA ALA A 197 -11.54 -1.17 1.47
C ALA A 197 -10.70 -0.29 0.51
N HIS A 198 -9.89 0.62 1.06
CA HIS A 198 -8.93 1.42 0.32
C HIS A 198 -7.90 0.55 -0.40
N GLU A 199 -7.26 -0.39 0.30
CA GLU A 199 -6.29 -1.31 -0.30
C GLU A 199 -6.92 -2.20 -1.38
N ILE A 200 -8.14 -2.70 -1.17
CA ILE A 200 -8.88 -3.41 -2.23
C ILE A 200 -9.14 -2.49 -3.43
N GLY A 201 -9.36 -1.20 -3.20
CA GLY A 201 -9.45 -0.18 -4.24
C GLY A 201 -8.21 -0.16 -5.13
N HIS A 202 -7.00 -0.15 -4.55
CA HIS A 202 -5.76 -0.29 -5.32
C HIS A 202 -5.67 -1.62 -6.05
N CYS A 203 -6.00 -2.75 -5.40
CA CYS A 203 -5.98 -4.06 -6.03
C CYS A 203 -6.83 -4.14 -7.30
N ILE A 204 -7.88 -3.33 -7.41
CA ILE A 204 -8.74 -3.26 -8.58
C ILE A 204 -8.39 -2.10 -9.53
N GLY A 205 -7.50 -1.21 -9.11
CA GLY A 205 -6.87 -0.21 -9.98
C GLY A 205 -7.28 1.22 -9.71
N PHE A 206 -7.86 1.54 -8.55
CA PHE A 206 -8.03 2.92 -8.11
C PHE A 206 -6.73 3.48 -7.57
N ARG A 207 -6.44 4.75 -7.86
CA ARG A 207 -5.36 5.53 -7.28
C ARG A 207 -5.92 6.53 -6.26
N HIS A 208 -5.02 7.22 -5.56
CA HIS A 208 -5.41 8.27 -4.65
C HIS A 208 -6.13 9.42 -5.35
N THR A 209 -7.21 9.91 -4.75
CA THR A 209 -7.97 11.06 -5.26
C THR A 209 -7.22 12.37 -5.08
N ASP A 210 -6.32 12.44 -4.11
CA ASP A 210 -5.45 13.58 -3.85
C ASP A 210 -4.01 13.35 -4.33
N TYR A 211 -3.77 12.47 -5.32
CA TYR A 211 -2.41 12.19 -5.82
C TYR A 211 -1.64 13.45 -6.23
N MET A 212 -2.36 14.41 -6.85
CA MET A 212 -1.82 15.69 -7.31
C MET A 212 -1.33 16.58 -6.16
N ASN A 213 -1.86 16.37 -4.95
CA ASN A 213 -1.49 17.13 -3.76
C ASN A 213 -1.92 16.38 -2.48
N ARG A 214 -1.12 15.40 -2.07
CA ARG A 214 -1.36 14.63 -0.84
C ARG A 214 -1.38 15.48 0.42
N ALA A 215 -0.84 16.71 0.38
CA ALA A 215 -0.92 17.63 1.50
C ALA A 215 -2.39 17.88 1.93
N TYR A 216 -3.34 17.67 1.02
CA TYR A 216 -4.79 17.74 1.28
C TYR A 216 -5.23 16.77 2.39
N SER A 217 -4.98 15.46 2.24
CA SER A 217 -5.38 14.49 3.28
C SER A 217 -4.29 14.22 4.32
N CYS A 218 -3.02 14.47 3.99
CA CYS A 218 -1.86 14.13 4.82
C CYS A 218 -1.35 15.28 5.70
N ASN A 219 -2.23 16.21 6.10
CA ASN A 219 -1.94 17.32 7.02
C ASN A 219 -0.71 18.14 6.63
N GLY A 220 -0.59 18.52 5.36
CA GLY A 220 0.48 19.42 4.92
C GLY A 220 1.82 18.75 4.58
N ARG A 221 1.96 17.42 4.69
CA ARG A 221 3.12 16.71 4.14
C ARG A 221 3.10 16.82 2.62
N LYS A 222 4.02 17.61 2.08
CA LYS A 222 4.18 17.85 0.64
C LYS A 222 5.01 16.73 0.02
N THR A 223 4.45 15.54 -0.09
CA THR A 223 4.91 14.54 -1.05
C THR A 223 3.89 14.54 -2.19
N ASN A 224 4.30 15.04 -3.35
CA ASN A 224 3.50 14.91 -4.57
C ASN A 224 3.69 13.48 -5.09
N GLU A 225 2.66 12.82 -5.64
CA GLU A 225 2.76 11.48 -6.27
C GLU A 225 3.54 11.50 -7.60
N GLY A 226 4.46 12.47 -7.76
CA GLY A 226 5.11 12.81 -9.01
C GLY A 226 4.31 13.84 -9.80
N ALA A 227 5.00 14.69 -10.54
CA ALA A 227 4.40 15.78 -11.32
C ALA A 227 3.72 15.31 -12.62
N SER A 228 3.33 14.04 -12.73
CA SER A 228 3.09 13.41 -14.04
C SER A 228 1.64 12.96 -14.21
N ASP A 229 1.02 13.36 -15.32
CA ASP A 229 -0.27 12.84 -15.82
C ASP A 229 -0.15 11.40 -16.36
N ILE A 230 0.86 10.67 -15.89
CA ILE A 230 1.28 9.37 -16.39
C ILE A 230 0.77 8.30 -15.44
N GLY A 231 0.00 7.34 -15.95
CA GLY A 231 -0.48 6.21 -15.15
C GLY A 231 -1.67 6.48 -14.24
N ALA A 232 -2.18 7.72 -14.18
CA ALA A 232 -3.45 8.09 -13.55
C ALA A 232 -4.48 8.50 -14.63
N VAL A 233 -5.55 7.73 -14.79
CA VAL A 233 -6.61 7.99 -15.77
C VAL A 233 -7.86 8.48 -15.05
N HIS A 234 -8.38 9.60 -15.54
CA HIS A 234 -9.62 10.21 -15.10
C HIS A 234 -10.85 9.31 -15.28
N ILE A 235 -11.77 9.34 -14.31
CA ILE A 235 -13.07 8.66 -14.39
C ILE A 235 -14.16 9.68 -14.70
N ASN A 236 -14.69 9.65 -15.93
CA ASN A 236 -15.69 10.63 -16.37
C ASN A 236 -16.97 10.60 -15.52
N GLY A 237 -17.39 11.78 -15.05
CA GLY A 237 -18.67 11.99 -14.35
C GLY A 237 -18.55 12.20 -12.84
N THR A 238 -17.34 12.34 -12.30
CA THR A 238 -17.10 12.79 -10.92
C THR A 238 -16.91 14.32 -10.88
N PRO A 239 -16.81 14.97 -9.70
CA PRO A 239 -16.62 16.41 -9.61
C PRO A 239 -15.14 16.79 -9.64
N SER A 240 -14.81 17.87 -10.34
CA SER A 240 -13.47 18.42 -10.53
C SER A 240 -12.80 19.03 -9.26
N GLY A 241 -12.94 18.41 -8.09
CA GLY A 241 -12.55 18.88 -6.74
C GLY A 241 -12.02 17.73 -5.86
N PRO A 242 -11.09 17.97 -4.89
CA PRO A 242 -10.63 16.90 -4.01
C PRO A 242 -11.82 16.45 -3.18
N ASP A 243 -12.08 15.16 -3.16
CA ASP A 243 -13.22 14.62 -2.46
C ASP A 243 -12.86 14.35 -0.99
N SER A 244 -13.26 15.27 -0.11
CA SER A 244 -12.93 15.29 1.32
C SER A 244 -13.24 13.99 2.05
N ASP A 245 -14.18 13.20 1.52
CA ASP A 245 -14.68 12.00 2.17
C ASP A 245 -14.46 10.74 1.32
N SER A 246 -13.68 10.83 0.23
CA SER A 246 -13.39 9.66 -0.60
C SER A 246 -12.59 8.61 0.15
N TRP A 247 -13.01 7.36 0.02
CA TRP A 247 -12.26 6.21 0.52
C TRP A 247 -10.81 6.12 -0.01
N MET A 248 -10.52 6.69 -1.19
CA MET A 248 -9.20 6.69 -1.82
C MET A 248 -8.36 7.93 -1.49
N LEU A 249 -8.67 8.71 -0.46
CA LEU A 249 -7.70 9.73 -0.01
C LEU A 249 -6.43 9.05 0.54
N ALA A 250 -5.26 9.55 0.15
CA ALA A 250 -3.95 8.96 0.44
C ALA A 250 -3.56 8.91 1.92
N CYS A 251 -4.25 9.67 2.77
CA CYS A 251 -4.11 9.56 4.21
C CYS A 251 -5.47 9.28 4.87
N ALA A 252 -5.45 8.26 5.71
CA ALA A 252 -6.57 7.92 6.56
C ALA A 252 -6.64 8.88 7.77
N ASN A 253 -7.86 9.23 8.19
CA ASN A 253 -8.10 10.18 9.29
C ASN A 253 -8.63 9.51 10.56
N GLY A 254 -8.49 8.18 10.69
CA GLY A 254 -8.99 7.41 11.82
C GLY A 254 -10.50 7.15 11.83
N LYS A 255 -11.26 7.68 10.85
CA LYS A 255 -12.72 7.56 10.80
C LYS A 255 -13.18 6.35 9.98
N ASN A 256 -14.45 6.00 10.18
CA ASN A 256 -15.18 5.14 9.26
C ASN A 256 -15.46 5.90 7.95
N ARG A 257 -14.75 5.56 6.88
CA ARG A 257 -14.91 6.18 5.56
C ARG A 257 -15.56 5.17 4.61
N ALA A 258 -16.89 5.21 4.54
CA ALA A 258 -17.68 4.47 3.56
C ALA A 258 -17.70 5.21 2.22
N PHE A 259 -18.19 4.55 1.15
CA PHE A 259 -18.21 5.16 -0.18
C PHE A 259 -19.17 6.33 -0.21
N ASN A 260 -18.69 7.46 -0.69
CA ASN A 260 -19.55 8.58 -1.01
C ASN A 260 -20.12 8.48 -2.44
N GLU A 261 -20.87 9.48 -2.86
CA GLU A 261 -21.49 9.49 -4.19
C GLU A 261 -20.49 9.43 -5.35
N ASN A 262 -19.31 10.03 -5.21
CA ASN A 262 -18.30 10.06 -6.27
C ASN A 262 -17.51 8.75 -6.33
N ASP A 263 -17.21 8.14 -5.17
CA ASP A 263 -16.66 6.79 -5.10
C ASP A 263 -17.59 5.80 -5.82
N ILE A 264 -18.90 5.89 -5.57
CA ILE A 264 -19.91 5.05 -6.22
C ILE A 264 -19.97 5.29 -7.73
N LYS A 265 -19.95 6.55 -8.19
CA LYS A 265 -19.90 6.88 -9.63
C LYS A 265 -18.66 6.27 -10.27
N ALA A 266 -17.51 6.39 -9.62
CA ALA A 266 -16.25 5.90 -10.15
C ALA A 266 -16.21 4.36 -10.24
N LEU A 267 -16.69 3.67 -9.21
CA LEU A 267 -16.88 2.22 -9.21
C LEU A 267 -17.84 1.75 -10.32
N ASN A 268 -18.95 2.47 -10.52
CA ASN A 268 -19.89 2.16 -11.59
C ASN A 268 -19.31 2.42 -12.98
N PHE A 269 -18.50 3.47 -13.14
CA PHE A 269 -17.84 3.75 -14.41
C PHE A 269 -16.87 2.64 -14.81
N LEU A 270 -16.08 2.12 -13.87
CA LEU A 270 -15.10 1.07 -14.16
C LEU A 270 -15.72 -0.32 -14.33
N TYR A 271 -16.69 -0.68 -13.48
CA TYR A 271 -17.17 -2.07 -13.43
C TYR A 271 -18.64 -2.24 -13.80
N GLY A 272 -19.40 -1.15 -13.96
CA GLY A 272 -20.82 -1.18 -14.27
C GLY A 272 -21.68 -1.80 -13.16
N SER A 273 -22.92 -1.34 -13.02
CA SER A 273 -23.92 -2.04 -12.20
C SER A 273 -24.56 -3.19 -12.99
N LYS A 274 -24.90 -4.29 -12.29
CA LYS A 274 -25.70 -5.39 -12.86
C LYS A 274 -27.10 -4.94 -13.27
N TYR A 275 -27.58 -3.84 -12.71
CA TYR A 275 -28.84 -3.24 -13.11
C TYR A 275 -28.49 -2.08 -14.04
N LYS A 276 -28.89 -2.16 -15.31
CA LYS A 276 -28.97 -0.96 -16.15
C LYS A 276 -29.80 0.05 -15.37
N VAL A 277 -29.18 1.14 -14.93
CA VAL A 277 -29.96 2.36 -14.73
C VAL A 277 -30.55 2.61 -16.10
N LEU A 278 -31.86 2.43 -16.23
CA LEU A 278 -32.59 2.90 -17.39
C LEU A 278 -32.27 4.40 -17.44
N ASN A 279 -31.35 4.79 -18.32
CA ASN A 279 -31.21 6.18 -18.67
C ASN A 279 -32.60 6.63 -19.07
N SER A 280 -33.20 7.49 -18.25
CA SER A 280 -34.31 8.30 -18.70
C SER A 280 -33.75 9.13 -19.85
N LEU A 281 -34.03 8.65 -21.07
CA LEU A 281 -34.16 9.49 -22.23
C LEU A 281 -35.02 10.68 -21.81
N VAL A 282 -34.37 11.82 -21.66
CA VAL A 282 -35.05 13.12 -21.73
C VAL A 282 -34.36 13.86 -22.87
N TRP A 283 -35.21 14.24 -23.80
CA TRP A 283 -34.99 14.77 -25.15
C TRP A 283 -33.97 15.91 -25.25
#